data_AF-A0A931A6A5-F1
#
_entry.id   AF-A0A931A6A5-F1
#
_cell.length_a   1.000
_cell.length_b   1.000
_cell.length_c   1.000
_cell.angle_alpha   90.00
_cell.angle_beta   90.00
_cell.angle_gamma   90.00
#
_symmetry.space_group_name_H-M   'P 1'
#
loop_
_entity.id
_entity.type
_entity.pdbx_description
1 polymer ?
#
loop_
_entity_poly.entity_id
_entity_poly.type
_entity_poly.pdbx_seq_one_letter_code
_entity_poly.pdbx_strand_id
1 'polypeptide(L)'
;MCYEGLYVTAGAFGTRRTAEKFLARRACPALSLHSLPKAATWESAIPAPPGSRVVTWPGTGHFLHLERPAAFAALLTQWLMESLHDGAGTLPSAERERS
;
A
#
# COMPACT_ATOMS: atom_id res chain seq x y z
N MET A 1 -10.09 -1.31 21.55
CA MET A 1 -10.04 -1.28 20.07
C MET A 1 -11.47 -1.23 19.58
N CYS A 2 -11.96 -0.10 19.06
CA CYS A 2 -13.40 0.10 18.79
C CYS A 2 -13.78 -0.43 17.40
N TYR A 3 -14.34 -1.65 17.37
CA TYR A 3 -14.88 -2.35 16.20
C TYR A 3 -15.92 -1.53 15.41
N GLU A 4 -16.77 -0.79 16.13
CA GLU A 4 -17.84 0.06 15.59
C GLU A 4 -17.36 1.10 14.56
N GLY A 5 -16.29 1.84 14.89
CA GLY A 5 -15.77 2.91 14.02
C GLY A 5 -15.07 2.40 12.75
N LEU A 6 -14.65 1.13 12.76
CA LEU A 6 -13.99 0.49 11.62
C LEU A 6 -14.96 -0.24 10.70
N TYR A 7 -16.11 -0.73 11.19
CA TYR A 7 -16.96 -1.64 10.42
C TYR A 7 -18.44 -1.21 10.25
N VAL A 8 -19.00 -0.39 11.13
CA VAL A 8 -20.47 -0.30 11.27
C VAL A 8 -21.05 1.08 10.94
N THR A 9 -20.31 2.17 11.14
CA THR A 9 -20.84 3.53 10.87
C THR A 9 -20.81 3.90 9.39
N ALA A 10 -21.70 4.82 8.97
CA ALA A 10 -21.86 5.27 7.58
C ALA A 10 -20.63 5.98 6.96
N GLY A 11 -19.55 6.16 7.74
CA GLY A 11 -18.23 6.63 7.31
C GLY A 11 -17.08 5.67 7.69
N ALA A 12 -17.40 4.45 8.10
CA ALA A 12 -16.42 3.43 8.46
C ALA A 12 -15.62 2.99 7.22
N PHE A 13 -14.29 2.99 7.34
CA PHE A 13 -13.38 2.48 6.32
C PHE A 13 -13.64 1.00 5.95
N GLY A 14 -14.32 0.24 6.80
CA GLY A 14 -14.61 -1.19 6.61
C GLY A 14 -15.61 -1.49 5.51
N THR A 15 -16.29 -0.48 4.95
CA THR A 15 -16.98 -0.67 3.68
C THR A 15 -15.94 -0.66 2.56
N ARG A 16 -15.80 -1.80 1.87
CA ARG A 16 -14.85 -2.03 0.76
C ARG A 16 -14.75 -0.84 -0.21
N ARG A 17 -15.89 -0.20 -0.53
CA ARG A 17 -15.97 0.96 -1.42
C ARG A 17 -15.33 2.24 -0.85
N THR A 18 -15.39 2.45 0.46
CA THR A 18 -14.75 3.59 1.14
C THR A 18 -13.25 3.39 1.18
N ALA A 19 -12.79 2.17 1.46
CA ALA A 19 -11.38 1.82 1.34
C ALA A 19 -10.86 2.04 -0.09
N GLU A 20 -11.57 1.59 -1.12
CA GLU A 20 -11.19 1.82 -2.53
C GLU A 20 -11.02 3.31 -2.86
N LYS A 21 -11.99 4.15 -2.48
CA LYS A 21 -11.93 5.61 -2.68
C LYS A 21 -10.75 6.24 -1.95
N PHE A 22 -10.44 5.79 -0.74
CA PHE A 22 -9.31 6.30 0.02
C PHE A 22 -7.98 5.87 -0.60
N LEU A 23 -7.84 4.59 -0.95
CA LEU A 23 -6.64 4.03 -1.56
C LEU A 23 -6.34 4.62 -2.95
N ALA A 24 -7.37 4.98 -3.73
CA ALA A 24 -7.22 5.66 -5.01
C ALA A 24 -6.64 7.08 -4.90
N ARG A 25 -6.63 7.69 -3.70
CA ARG A 25 -6.08 9.03 -3.46
C ARG A 25 -4.59 9.03 -3.09
N ARG A 26 -3.96 7.85 -3.03
CA ARG A 26 -2.53 7.76 -2.72
C ARG A 26 -1.72 8.48 -3.79
N ALA A 27 -0.90 9.44 -3.38
CA ALA A 27 0.00 10.18 -4.26
C ALA A 27 1.41 9.61 -4.31
N CYS A 28 1.79 8.80 -3.31
CA CYS A 28 3.10 8.16 -3.23
C CYS A 28 3.03 6.69 -3.66
N PRO A 29 4.08 6.17 -4.32
CA PRO A 29 4.20 4.74 -4.61
C PRO A 29 4.13 3.92 -3.33
N ALA A 30 3.45 2.78 -3.39
CA ALA A 30 3.28 1.89 -2.24
C ALA A 30 3.65 0.45 -2.57
N LEU A 31 4.31 -0.23 -1.62
CA LEU A 31 4.54 -1.67 -1.64
C LEU A 31 3.56 -2.34 -0.66
N SER A 32 2.60 -3.09 -1.18
CA SER A 32 1.58 -3.79 -0.39
C SER A 32 1.83 -5.30 -0.42
N LEU A 33 1.91 -5.93 0.76
CA LEU A 33 2.08 -7.38 0.90
C LEU A 33 0.82 -8.01 1.50
N HIS A 34 0.33 -9.06 0.85
CA HIS A 34 -0.87 -9.80 1.26
C HIS A 34 -0.58 -11.28 1.45
N SER A 35 -1.15 -11.88 2.48
CA SER A 35 -1.15 -13.33 2.66
C SER A 35 -2.21 -14.04 1.79
N LEU A 36 -3.31 -13.35 1.50
CA LEU A 36 -4.45 -13.89 0.75
C LEU A 36 -4.46 -13.38 -0.70
N PRO A 37 -4.50 -14.27 -1.71
CA PRO A 37 -4.57 -13.87 -3.11
C PRO A 37 -5.78 -12.98 -3.45
N LYS A 38 -6.91 -13.20 -2.76
CA LYS A 38 -8.13 -12.40 -2.95
C LYS A 38 -7.94 -10.94 -2.51
N ALA A 39 -7.17 -10.71 -1.45
CA ALA A 39 -6.88 -9.36 -0.96
C ALA A 39 -5.90 -8.64 -1.89
N ALA A 40 -4.87 -9.35 -2.37
CA ALA A 40 -3.93 -8.82 -3.36
C ALA A 40 -4.64 -8.45 -4.67
N THR A 41 -5.46 -9.35 -5.22
CA THR A 41 -6.20 -9.11 -6.47
C THR A 41 -7.13 -7.90 -6.35
N TRP A 42 -7.77 -7.72 -5.19
CA TRP A 42 -8.59 -6.55 -4.94
C TRP A 42 -7.78 -5.26 -4.94
N GLU A 43 -6.66 -5.20 -4.21
CA GLU A 43 -5.86 -3.97 -4.15
C GLU A 43 -5.21 -3.66 -5.49
N SER A 44 -4.75 -4.68 -6.24
CA SER A 44 -4.20 -4.51 -7.58
C SER A 44 -5.19 -3.93 -8.59
N ALA A 45 -6.50 -4.03 -8.34
CA ALA A 45 -7.53 -3.43 -9.18
C ALA A 45 -7.76 -1.94 -8.87
N ILE A 46 -7.19 -1.41 -7.78
CA ILE A 46 -7.30 -0.02 -7.40
C ILE A 46 -6.19 0.78 -8.08
N PRO A 47 -6.49 1.93 -8.72
CA PRO A 47 -5.47 2.80 -9.29
C PRO A 47 -4.41 3.17 -8.24
N ALA A 48 -3.14 3.07 -8.62
CA ALA A 48 -2.01 3.38 -7.77
C ALA A 48 -0.96 4.18 -8.56
N PRO A 49 -0.16 5.04 -7.90
CA PRO A 49 0.93 5.75 -8.55
C PRO A 49 1.93 4.80 -9.23
N PRO A 50 2.59 5.22 -10.33
CA PRO A 50 3.68 4.47 -10.93
C PRO A 50 4.73 4.06 -9.88
N GLY A 51 5.30 2.86 -10.02
CA GLY A 51 6.21 2.27 -9.03
C GLY A 51 5.51 1.57 -7.86
N SER A 52 4.18 1.68 -7.72
CA SER A 52 3.44 0.87 -6.73
C SER A 52 3.45 -0.61 -7.09
N ARG A 53 3.54 -1.48 -6.08
CA ARG A 53 3.60 -2.94 -6.25
C ARG A 53 2.74 -3.64 -5.21
N VAL A 54 1.98 -4.64 -5.65
CA VAL A 54 1.22 -5.54 -4.78
C VAL A 54 1.82 -6.94 -4.90
N VAL A 55 2.18 -7.54 -3.77
CA VAL A 55 2.80 -8.87 -3.69
C VAL A 55 1.95 -9.80 -2.85
N THR A 56 1.80 -11.04 -3.28
CA THR A 56 1.13 -12.08 -2.50
C THR A 56 2.13 -13.08 -1.97
N TRP A 57 2.13 -13.33 -0.67
CA TRP A 57 2.86 -14.42 -0.02
C TRP A 57 1.88 -15.44 0.56
N PRO A 58 1.47 -16.44 -0.24
CA PRO A 58 0.56 -17.46 0.25
C PRO A 58 1.21 -18.26 1.38
N GLY A 59 0.39 -18.66 2.34
CA GLY A 59 0.80 -19.48 3.48
C GLY A 59 1.54 -18.74 4.59
N THR A 60 1.55 -17.40 4.59
CA THR A 60 2.04 -16.61 5.73
C THR A 60 0.88 -16.08 6.59
N GLY A 61 1.11 -15.94 7.89
CA GLY A 61 0.19 -15.33 8.84
C GLY A 61 0.18 -13.80 8.79
N HIS A 62 -0.27 -13.18 9.88
CA HIS A 62 -0.41 -11.72 9.97
C HIS A 62 0.94 -10.98 10.03
N PHE A 63 2.00 -11.65 10.50
CA PHE A 63 3.33 -11.07 10.64
C PHE A 63 4.27 -11.60 9.55
N LEU A 64 3.87 -11.42 8.29
CA LEU A 64 4.59 -11.88 7.11
C LEU A 64 6.07 -11.44 7.06
N HIS A 65 6.40 -10.29 7.64
CA HIS A 65 7.77 -9.80 7.76
C HIS A 65 8.59 -10.50 8.86
N LEU A 66 7.95 -11.05 9.89
CA LEU A 66 8.61 -11.86 10.92
C LEU A 66 8.75 -13.32 10.49
N GLU A 67 7.82 -13.82 9.68
CA GLU A 67 7.85 -15.20 9.19
C GLU A 67 8.89 -15.41 8.09
N ARG A 68 9.15 -14.39 7.26
CA ARG A 68 10.12 -14.45 6.17
C ARG A 68 10.99 -13.18 6.12
N PRO A 69 11.78 -12.89 7.17
CA PRO A 69 12.49 -11.61 7.32
C PRO A 69 13.51 -11.36 6.21
N ALA A 70 14.26 -12.38 5.80
CA ALA A 70 15.23 -12.26 4.71
C ALA A 70 14.56 -11.94 3.36
N ALA A 71 13.46 -12.64 3.05
CA ALA A 71 12.70 -12.40 1.83
C ALA A 71 12.03 -11.00 1.84
N PHE A 72 11.58 -10.54 3.01
CA PHE A 72 11.04 -9.19 3.19
C PHE A 72 12.08 -8.11 2.97
N ALA A 73 13.25 -8.23 3.61
CA ALA A 73 14.33 -7.28 3.44
C ALA A 73 14.81 -7.21 1.98
N ALA A 74 14.91 -8.36 1.31
CA ALA A 74 15.29 -8.42 -0.11
C ALA A 74 14.24 -7.72 -1.00
N LEU A 75 12.96 -8.04 -0.82
CA LEU A 75 11.87 -7.44 -1.60
C LEU A 75 11.79 -5.91 -1.39
N LEU A 76 11.88 -5.47 -0.14
CA LEU A 76 11.82 -4.05 0.19
C LEU A 76 13.01 -3.29 -0.41
N THR A 77 14.22 -3.81 -0.25
CA THR A 77 15.44 -3.20 -0.80
C THR A 77 15.36 -3.13 -2.32
N GLN A 78 14.93 -4.21 -2.98
CA GLN A 78 14.76 -4.21 -4.43
C GLN A 78 13.75 -3.15 -4.89
N TRP A 79 12.58 -3.10 -4.25
CA TRP A 79 11.55 -2.12 -4.60
C TRP A 79 12.01 -0.68 -4.38
N LEU A 80 12.74 -0.40 -3.30
CA LEU A 80 13.30 0.92 -3.04
C LEU A 80 14.34 1.31 -4.10
N MET A 81 15.22 0.39 -4.49
CA MET A 81 16.19 0.65 -5.55
C MET A 81 15.47 1.00 -6.85
N GLU A 82 14.48 0.22 -7.28
CA GLU A 82 13.68 0.49 -8.48
C GLU A 82 12.97 1.85 -8.39
N SER A 83 12.31 2.13 -7.26
CA SER A 83 11.52 3.35 -7.05
C SER A 83 12.37 4.63 -6.99
N LEU A 84 13.61 4.53 -6.49
CA LEU A 84 14.55 5.65 -6.45
C LEU A 84 15.11 5.99 -7.85
N HIS A 85 15.22 5.01 -8.74
CA HIS A 85 15.62 5.27 -10.13
C HIS A 85 14.51 6.01 -10.90
N ASP A 86 13.23 5.66 -10.65
CA ASP A 86 12.08 6.33 -11.25
C ASP A 86 11.82 7.73 -10.64
N GLY A 87 12.18 7.92 -9.37
CA GLY A 87 11.98 9.16 -8.60
C GLY A 87 12.90 10.33 -8.98
N ALA A 88 13.93 10.12 -9.80
CA ALA A 88 14.80 11.19 -10.30
C ALA A 88 14.07 12.24 -11.18
N GLY A 89 12.79 11.99 -11.53
CA GLY A 89 11.98 12.89 -12.35
C GLY A 89 10.87 13.67 -11.64
N THR A 90 10.44 13.36 -10.42
CA THR A 90 9.29 14.04 -9.80
C THR A 90 9.29 13.97 -8.28
N LEU A 91 9.92 14.95 -7.63
CA LEU A 91 9.49 15.38 -6.30
C LEU A 91 8.32 16.37 -6.49
N PRO A 92 7.14 16.18 -5.88
CA PRO A 92 6.13 17.22 -5.85
C PRO A 92 6.69 18.43 -5.10
N SER A 93 6.69 19.59 -5.76
CA SER A 93 7.01 20.88 -5.15
C SER A 93 6.00 21.18 -4.05
N ALA A 94 6.33 20.80 -2.81
CA ALA A 94 5.66 21.29 -1.64
C ALA A 94 6.26 22.65 -1.26
N GLU A 95 5.37 23.65 -1.24
CA GLU A 95 5.53 24.96 -0.58
C GLU A 95 6.52 25.97 -1.21
N ARG A 96 6.07 26.61 -2.30
CA ARG A 96 6.27 28.06 -2.47
C ARG A 96 4.93 28.75 -2.23
N GLU A 97 4.65 29.11 -0.98
CA GLU A 97 3.81 30.24 -0.62
C GLU A 97 3.82 30.38 0.90
N ARG A 98 4.66 31.27 1.41
CA ARG A 98 4.28 32.29 2.40
C ARG A 98 5.24 33.47 2.27
N SER A 99 4.65 34.52 1.68
CA SER A 99 4.88 35.97 1.75
C SER A 99 6.18 36.53 2.31
#